data_AF-A0AAV3HEB2-F1
#
_entry.id   AF-A0AAV3HEB2-F1
#
_cell.length_a   1.000
_cell.length_b   1.000
_cell.length_c   1.000
_cell.angle_alpha   90.00
_cell.angle_beta   90.00
_cell.angle_gamma   90.00
#
_symmetry.space_group_name_H-M   'P 1'
#
loop_
_entity.id
_entity.type
_entity.pdbx_description
1 polymer ?
#
loop_
_entity_poly.entity_id
_entity_poly.type
_entity_poly.pdbx_seq_one_letter_code
_entity_poly.pdbx_strand_id
1 'polypeptide(L)' 'MNTAAEAIRALSLQVPGFRRQMNEGWYQIRIAGDDTAPEAVYARLHEPLGEGAVIHIVPRLAG' A
#
# COMPACT_ATOMS: atom_id res chain seq x y z
N MET A 1 5.17 7.11 13.87
CA MET A 1 4.52 8.01 12.89
C MET A 1 3.63 7.10 12.09
N ASN A 2 2.30 7.22 12.15
CA ASN A 2 1.42 6.28 11.47
C ASN A 2 1.46 6.53 9.96
N THR A 3 2.36 5.84 9.27
CA THR A 3 2.48 5.92 7.81
C THR A 3 1.94 4.64 7.18
N ALA A 4 1.57 4.71 5.91
CA ALA A 4 1.14 3.52 5.20
C ALA A 4 2.28 2.50 5.03
N ALA A 5 3.53 2.94 5.01
CA ALA A 5 4.71 2.06 4.98
C ALA A 5 4.76 1.10 6.19
N GLU A 6 4.40 1.57 7.39
CA GLU A 6 4.35 0.72 8.59
C GLU A 6 3.27 -0.35 8.47
N ALA A 7 2.09 -0.01 7.93
CA ALA A 7 1.01 -0.96 7.70
C ALA A 7 1.39 -2.03 6.65
N ILE A 8 1.98 -1.62 5.51
CA ILE A 8 2.47 -2.55 4.48
C ILE A 8 3.56 -3.47 5.04
N ARG A 9 4.46 -2.93 5.87
CA ARG A 9 5.49 -3.72 6.57
C ARG A 9 4.86 -4.75 7.51
N ALA A 10 3.88 -4.36 8.31
CA ALA A 10 3.18 -5.28 9.21
C ALA A 10 2.49 -6.41 8.44
N LEU A 11 1.77 -6.09 7.35
CA LEU A 11 1.15 -7.09 6.49
C LEU A 11 2.18 -8.03 5.83
N SER A 12 3.33 -7.50 5.45
CA SER A 12 4.42 -8.31 4.90
C SER A 12 4.99 -9.35 5.87
N LEU A 13 4.85 -9.11 7.19
CA LEU A 13 5.24 -10.08 8.23
C LEU A 13 4.15 -11.13 8.48
N GLN A 14 2.89 -10.74 8.32
CA GLN A 14 1.72 -11.59 8.62
C GLN A 14 1.30 -12.46 7.43
N VAL A 15 1.50 -11.98 6.20
CA VAL A 15 1.02 -12.63 4.97
C VAL A 15 2.23 -13.10 4.13
N PRO A 16 2.49 -14.41 4.07
CA PRO A 16 3.58 -14.96 3.27
C PRO A 16 3.48 -14.56 1.80
N GLY A 17 4.60 -14.18 1.20
CA GLY A 17 4.66 -13.80 -0.22
C GLY A 17 4.13 -12.41 -0.56
N PHE A 18 3.44 -11.74 0.37
CA PHE A 18 2.81 -10.43 0.14
C PHE A 18 3.79 -9.36 -0.33
N ARG A 19 4.94 -9.23 0.34
CA ARG A 19 6.00 -8.27 -0.06
C ARG A 19 6.46 -8.47 -1.50
N ARG A 20 6.57 -9.73 -1.95
CA ARG A 20 7.00 -10.04 -3.31
C ARG A 20 5.95 -9.58 -4.32
N GLN A 21 4.70 -9.98 -4.11
CA GLN A 21 3.57 -9.60 -4.98
C GLN A 21 3.38 -8.08 -5.05
N MET A 22 3.54 -7.37 -3.93
CA MET A 22 3.55 -5.91 -3.89
C MET A 22 4.64 -5.30 -4.78
N ASN A 23 5.88 -5.80 -4.67
CA ASN A 23 7.00 -5.33 -5.49
C ASN A 23 6.84 -5.68 -6.98
N GLU A 24 6.15 -6.77 -7.30
CA GLU A 24 5.82 -7.17 -8.67
C GLU A 24 4.63 -6.39 -9.25
N GLY A 25 4.05 -5.44 -8.49
CA GLY A 25 2.99 -4.56 -8.99
C GLY A 25 1.61 -5.22 -9.08
N TRP A 26 1.38 -6.31 -8.35
CA TRP A 26 0.11 -7.04 -8.37
C TRP A 26 -1.04 -6.27 -7.72
N TYR A 27 -0.75 -5.19 -7.01
CA TYR A 27 -1.75 -4.43 -6.26
C TYR A 27 -1.74 -2.95 -6.65
N GLN A 28 -2.93 -2.36 -6.67
CA GLN A 28 -3.15 -0.92 -6.64
C GLN A 28 -3.35 -0.48 -5.20
N ILE A 29 -2.71 0.61 -4.81
CA ILE A 29 -2.79 1.15 -3.46
C ILE A 29 -3.64 2.42 -3.49
N ARG A 30 -4.62 2.51 -2.59
CA ARG A 30 -5.37 3.74 -2.32
C ARG A 30 -5.09 4.21 -0.91
N ILE A 31 -4.80 5.48 -0.73
CA ILE A 31 -4.57 6.08 0.58
C ILE A 31 -5.62 7.16 0.78
N ALA A 32 -6.41 7.05 1.86
CA ALA A 32 -7.47 8.00 2.18
C ALA A 32 -8.51 8.21 1.05
N GLY A 33 -8.72 7.18 0.22
CA GLY A 33 -9.66 7.22 -0.91
C GLY A 33 -9.03 7.60 -2.25
N ASP A 34 -7.80 8.11 -2.27
CA ASP A 34 -7.11 8.50 -3.50
C ASP A 34 -6.28 7.35 -4.08
N ASP A 35 -6.39 7.15 -5.38
CA ASP A 35 -5.52 6.24 -6.13
C ASP A 35 -4.09 6.76 -6.17
N THR A 36 -3.15 5.92 -5.76
CA THR A 36 -1.73 6.27 -5.83
C THR A 36 -1.14 5.78 -7.15
N ALA A 37 -0.66 6.72 -7.98
CA ALA A 37 0.09 6.40 -9.20
C ALA A 37 1.34 5.56 -8.86
N PRO A 38 1.73 4.57 -9.69
CA PRO A 38 2.86 3.67 -9.41
C PRO A 38 4.14 4.39 -9.00
N GLU A 39 4.44 5.52 -9.64
CA GLU A 39 5.63 6.34 -9.45
C GLU A 39 5.58 7.11 -8.13
N ALA A 40 4.37 7.41 -7.64
CA ALA A 40 4.12 8.14 -6.40
C ALA A 40 3.94 7.21 -5.18
N VAL A 41 3.81 5.89 -5.39
CA VAL A 41 3.56 4.92 -4.30
C VAL A 41 4.59 5.05 -3.19
N TYR A 42 5.87 5.10 -3.53
CA TYR A 42 6.91 5.16 -2.52
C TYR A 42 6.84 6.44 -1.69
N ALA A 43 6.62 7.59 -2.33
CA ALA A 43 6.50 8.87 -1.63
C ALA A 43 5.27 8.88 -0.71
N ARG A 44 4.10 8.50 -1.24
CA ARG A 44 2.84 8.53 -0.48
C ARG A 44 2.80 7.53 0.67
N LEU A 45 3.51 6.40 0.56
CA LEU A 45 3.61 5.44 1.67
C LEU A 45 4.32 6.02 2.89
N HIS A 46 5.22 7.00 2.72
CA HIS A 46 5.98 7.62 3.81
C HIS A 46 5.35 8.91 4.32
N GLU A 47 4.25 9.37 3.71
CA GLU A 47 3.48 10.48 4.24
C GLU A 47 2.76 10.08 5.54
N PRO A 48 2.67 10.99 6.53
CA PRO A 48 1.83 10.78 7.70
C PRO A 48 0.38 10.58 7.29
N LEU A 49 -0.27 9.57 7.86
CA LEU A 49 -1.69 9.35 7.66
C LEU A 49 -2.50 10.18 8.65
N GLY A 50 -3.59 10.78 8.15
CA GLY A 50 -4.59 11.41 9.00
C GLY A 50 -5.28 10.39 9.92
N GLU A 51 -5.88 10.87 11.00
CA GLU A 51 -6.67 10.03 11.89
C GLU A 51 -7.83 9.37 11.11
N GLY A 52 -8.02 8.06 11.31
CA GLY A 52 -9.04 7.30 10.60
C GLY A 52 -8.76 7.03 9.12
N ALA A 53 -7.58 7.37 8.59
CA ALA A 53 -7.23 7.10 7.21
C ALA A 53 -7.21 5.59 6.92
N VAL A 54 -7.82 5.21 5.79
CA VAL A 54 -7.90 3.83 5.32
C VAL A 54 -6.95 3.65 4.14
N ILE A 55 -6.20 2.55 4.15
CA ILE A 55 -5.37 2.09 3.04
C ILE A 55 -6.07 0.92 2.38
N HIS A 56 -6.36 1.02 1.08
CA HIS A 56 -6.87 -0.11 0.30
C HIS A 56 -5.74 -0.71 -0.52
N ILE A 57 -5.68 -2.04 -0.54
CA ILE A 57 -4.72 -2.82 -1.33
C ILE A 57 -5.56 -3.69 -2.25
N VAL A 58 -5.67 -3.28 -3.51
CA VAL A 58 -6.62 -3.85 -4.47
C VAL A 58 -5.85 -4.70 -5.48
N PRO A 59 -6.13 -6.01 -5.59
CA PRO A 59 -5.51 -6.85 -6.61
C PRO A 59 -5.80 -6.29 -8.01
N ARG A 60 -4.75 -6.13 -8.82
CA ARG A 60 -4.89 -5.88 -10.25
C ARG A 60 -5.22 -7.22 -10.90
N LEU A 61 -6.41 -7.33 -11.48
CA LEU A 61 -6.75 -8.47 -12.33
C LEU A 61 -5.98 -8.30 -13.64
N ALA A 62 -5.11 -9.26 -13.97
CA ALA A 62 -4.57 -9.39 -15.31
C ALA A 62 -5.71 -9.84 -16.24
N GLY A 63 -6.35 -8.87 -16.89
CA GLY A 63 -7.30 -9.08 -17.99
C GLY A 63 -6.62 -8.74 -19.30
#